data_AF-A0A832MW83-F1
#
_entry.id   AF-A0A832MW83-F1
#
_cell.length_a   1.000
_cell.length_b   1.000
_cell.length_c   1.000
_cell.angle_alpha   90.00
_cell.angle_beta   90.00
_cell.angle_gamma   90.00
#
_symmetry.space_group_name_H-M   'P 1'
#
loop_
_entity.id
_entity.type
_entity.pdbx_description
1 polymer ?
#
loop_
_entity_poly.entity_id
_entity_poly.type
_entity_poly.pdbx_seq_one_letter_code
_entity_poly.pdbx_strand_id
1 'polypeptide(L)'
;IRYLRGVKHGLCCVNKERENNVELSSILEFYNALQIAEAMVVSAKQRKESRGVHYRSDYPRRDDTYYNAASYIVKMGSVYMKLSFENAAKIDLGYRIRKFFILIKERSRYGKSYAA
;
A
#
# COMPACT_ATOMS: atom_id res chain seq x y z
N ILE A 1 -1.84 2.19 -16.74
CA ILE A 1 -1.39 1.02 -15.94
C ILE A 1 -2.14 -0.26 -16.29
N ARG A 2 -3.49 -0.29 -16.27
CA ARG A 2 -4.26 -1.49 -16.70
C ARG A 2 -3.86 -2.01 -18.09
N TYR A 3 -3.71 -1.11 -19.07
CA TYR A 3 -3.21 -1.46 -20.39
C TYR A 3 -1.85 -2.18 -20.35
N LEU A 4 -0.85 -1.57 -19.69
CA LEU A 4 0.50 -2.15 -19.54
C LEU A 4 0.50 -3.50 -18.82
N ARG A 5 -0.42 -3.71 -17.86
CA ARG A 5 -0.61 -5.01 -17.22
C ARG A 5 -1.13 -6.08 -18.17
N GLY A 6 -1.93 -5.71 -19.17
CA GLY A 6 -2.35 -6.63 -20.23
C GLY A 6 -1.18 -7.01 -21.14
N VAL A 7 -0.36 -6.03 -21.54
CA VAL A 7 0.80 -6.23 -22.42
C VAL A 7 1.85 -7.15 -21.79
N LYS A 8 1.97 -7.17 -20.45
CA LYS A 8 2.85 -8.10 -19.72
C LYS A 8 2.71 -9.56 -20.18
N HIS A 9 1.49 -10.02 -20.49
CA HIS A 9 1.28 -11.41 -20.87
C HIS A 9 1.85 -11.78 -22.26
N GLY A 10 2.19 -10.78 -23.09
CA GLY A 10 2.80 -10.98 -24.40
C GLY A 10 4.34 -11.00 -24.39
N LEU A 11 4.98 -10.80 -23.24
CA LEU A 11 6.45 -10.85 -23.13
C LEU A 11 6.91 -12.29 -22.94
N CYS A 12 7.71 -12.77 -23.89
CA CYS A 12 8.34 -14.09 -23.87
C CYS A 12 9.85 -13.94 -23.89
N CYS A 13 10.55 -14.63 -22.99
CA CYS A 13 12.00 -14.70 -23.01
C CYS A 13 12.43 -15.59 -24.18
N VAL A 14 13.13 -15.04 -25.16
CA VAL A 14 13.64 -15.76 -26.34
C VAL A 14 14.89 -16.54 -25.97
N ASN A 15 15.83 -15.91 -25.26
CA ASN A 15 17.05 -16.55 -24.74
C ASN A 15 16.69 -17.64 -23.72
N LYS A 16 17.20 -18.86 -23.95
CA LYS A 16 16.96 -20.05 -23.12
C LYS A 16 18.18 -20.46 -22.27
N GLU A 17 19.27 -19.72 -22.37
CA GLU A 17 20.43 -19.93 -21.52
C GLU A 17 20.06 -19.72 -20.05
N ARG A 18 20.63 -20.54 -19.18
CA ARG A 18 20.41 -20.48 -17.73
C ARG A 18 21.36 -19.51 -17.05
N GLU A 19 22.55 -19.36 -17.59
CA GLU A 19 23.61 -18.53 -17.03
C GLU A 19 23.57 -17.15 -17.68
N ASN A 20 23.73 -16.09 -16.87
CA ASN A 20 23.81 -14.70 -17.34
C ASN A 20 22.70 -14.25 -18.29
N ASN A 21 21.48 -14.78 -18.12
CA ASN A 21 20.33 -14.43 -18.96
C ASN A 21 19.79 -13.03 -18.61
N VAL A 22 20.36 -12.02 -19.24
CA VAL A 22 19.99 -10.60 -19.08
C VAL A 22 18.54 -10.36 -19.48
N GLU A 23 18.08 -10.99 -20.55
CA GLU A 23 16.70 -10.85 -21.03
C GLU A 23 15.69 -11.28 -19.97
N LEU A 24 15.92 -12.44 -19.35
CA LEU A 24 15.07 -12.93 -18.27
C LEU A 24 15.06 -11.97 -17.07
N SER A 25 16.22 -11.42 -16.68
CA SER A 25 16.29 -10.44 -15.59
C SER A 25 15.49 -9.19 -15.92
N SER A 26 15.67 -8.63 -17.12
CA SER A 26 14.95 -7.42 -17.55
C SER A 26 13.44 -7.62 -17.60
N ILE A 27 12.96 -8.78 -18.02
CA ILE A 27 11.53 -9.11 -18.00
C ILE A 27 10.98 -9.12 -16.56
N LEU A 28 11.71 -9.72 -15.62
CA LEU A 28 11.33 -9.75 -14.21
C LEU A 28 11.34 -8.35 -13.57
N GLU A 29 12.37 -7.56 -13.86
CA GLU A 29 12.49 -6.16 -13.41
C GLU A 29 11.33 -5.31 -13.94
N PHE A 30 10.99 -5.46 -15.22
CA PHE A 30 9.84 -4.78 -15.81
C PHE A 30 8.54 -5.14 -15.10
N TYR A 31 8.33 -6.41 -14.74
CA TYR A 31 7.16 -6.83 -13.97
C TYR A 31 7.11 -6.22 -12.57
N ASN A 32 8.25 -6.12 -11.90
CA ASN A 32 8.35 -5.48 -10.60
C ASN A 32 8.07 -3.97 -10.69
N ALA A 33 8.65 -3.30 -11.69
CA ALA A 33 8.45 -1.88 -11.95
C ALA A 33 6.97 -1.56 -12.22
N LEU A 34 6.28 -2.36 -13.03
CA LEU A 34 4.83 -2.20 -13.27
C LEU A 34 4.01 -2.28 -11.99
N GLN A 35 4.37 -3.20 -11.08
CA GLN A 35 3.66 -3.38 -9.82
C GLN A 35 3.84 -2.19 -8.88
N ILE A 36 5.06 -1.62 -8.84
CA ILE A 36 5.37 -0.43 -8.03
C ILE A 36 4.72 0.82 -8.64
N ALA A 37 4.77 0.97 -9.97
CA ALA A 37 4.10 2.08 -10.66
C ALA A 37 2.59 2.10 -10.40
N GLU A 38 1.94 0.92 -10.36
CA GLU A 38 0.52 0.80 -10.00
C GLU A 38 0.25 1.28 -8.58
N ALA A 39 1.04 0.79 -7.62
CA ALA A 39 0.96 1.20 -6.24
C ALA A 39 1.11 2.73 -6.08
N MET A 40 2.10 3.32 -6.75
CA MET A 40 2.35 4.77 -6.72
C MET A 40 1.16 5.57 -7.28
N VAL A 41 0.65 5.22 -8.46
CA VAL A 41 -0.47 5.94 -9.09
C VAL A 41 -1.76 5.79 -8.30
N VAL A 42 -2.05 4.60 -7.76
CA VAL A 42 -3.24 4.39 -6.91
C VAL A 42 -3.15 5.23 -5.64
N SER A 43 -1.97 5.26 -4.99
CA SER A 43 -1.73 6.10 -3.81
C SER A 43 -1.91 7.58 -4.12
N ALA A 44 -1.27 8.07 -5.19
CA ALA A 44 -1.35 9.46 -5.60
C ALA A 44 -2.79 9.89 -5.93
N LYS A 45 -3.55 9.02 -6.61
CA LYS A 45 -4.96 9.27 -6.95
C LYS A 45 -5.85 9.37 -5.72
N GLN A 46 -5.67 8.50 -4.73
CA GLN A 46 -6.51 8.45 -3.53
C GLN A 46 -6.11 9.48 -2.46
N ARG A 47 -4.83 9.89 -2.42
CA ARG A 47 -4.35 10.95 -1.52
C ARG A 47 -4.75 12.33 -2.05
N LYS A 48 -5.79 12.91 -1.44
CA LYS A 48 -6.42 14.19 -1.83
C LYS A 48 -5.82 15.38 -1.06
N GLU A 49 -4.51 15.54 -1.15
CA GLU A 49 -3.78 16.70 -0.62
C GLU A 49 -2.57 16.99 -1.52
N SER A 50 -1.89 18.11 -1.25
CA SER A 50 -0.57 18.41 -1.78
C SER A 50 0.47 18.52 -0.66
N ARG A 51 1.58 17.77 -0.78
CA ARG A 51 2.66 17.75 0.21
C ARG A 51 3.99 17.33 -0.44
N GLY A 52 5.00 18.20 -0.34
CA GLY A 52 6.32 17.95 -0.93
C GLY A 52 6.24 17.76 -2.45
N VAL A 53 6.78 16.65 -2.95
CA VAL A 53 6.77 16.31 -4.40
C VAL A 53 5.40 15.84 -4.93
N HIS A 54 4.46 15.49 -4.04
CA HIS A 54 3.10 15.12 -4.42
C HIS A 54 2.24 16.38 -4.48
N TYR A 55 2.08 16.95 -5.67
CA TYR A 55 1.23 18.12 -5.91
C TYR A 55 0.02 17.77 -6.76
N ARG A 56 -1.13 18.35 -6.40
CA ARG A 56 -2.42 18.18 -7.04
C ARG A 56 -3.11 19.53 -7.18
N SER A 57 -3.39 19.95 -8.41
CA SER A 57 -4.11 21.20 -8.67
C SER A 57 -5.54 21.20 -8.12
N ASP A 58 -6.18 20.02 -8.05
CA ASP A 58 -7.52 19.85 -7.49
C ASP A 58 -7.54 19.79 -5.94
N TYR A 59 -6.39 19.55 -5.30
CA TYR A 59 -6.21 19.56 -3.85
C TYR A 59 -4.88 20.26 -3.48
N PRO A 60 -4.79 21.59 -3.64
CA PRO A 60 -3.51 22.31 -3.55
C PRO A 60 -3.01 22.48 -2.11
N ARG A 61 -3.88 22.26 -1.11
CA ARG A 61 -3.54 22.41 0.30
C ARG A 61 -3.14 21.07 0.92
N ARG A 62 -2.28 21.16 1.93
CA ARG A 62 -1.92 20.06 2.82
C ARG A 62 -3.10 19.75 3.74
N ASP A 63 -3.37 18.47 4.00
CA ASP A 63 -4.41 18.03 4.93
C ASP A 63 -3.82 17.09 5.98
N ASP A 64 -3.56 17.65 7.17
CA ASP A 64 -2.99 16.90 8.28
C ASP A 64 -4.02 16.06 9.06
N THR A 65 -5.31 16.25 8.83
CA THR A 65 -6.34 15.48 9.55
C THR A 65 -6.38 14.04 9.04
N TYR A 66 -6.50 13.85 7.72
CA TYR A 66 -6.58 12.53 7.10
C TYR A 66 -5.23 11.97 6.66
N TYR A 67 -4.29 12.84 6.26
CA TYR A 67 -3.09 12.43 5.54
C TYR A 67 -1.78 12.69 6.28
N ASN A 68 -1.78 13.08 7.55
CA ASN A 68 -0.54 13.18 8.35
C ASN A 68 0.06 11.83 8.76
N ALA A 69 0.04 10.86 7.85
CA ALA A 69 0.58 9.52 8.00
C ALA A 69 1.05 8.99 6.63
N ALA A 70 1.87 7.94 6.68
CA ALA A 70 2.29 7.21 5.49
C ALA A 70 1.09 6.55 4.78
N SER A 71 1.19 6.43 3.46
CA SER A 71 0.28 5.63 2.64
C SER A 71 0.72 4.16 2.70
N TYR A 72 -0.17 3.26 3.10
CA TYR A 72 0.10 1.82 3.14
C TYR A 72 -0.67 1.09 2.06
N ILE A 73 0.03 0.33 1.22
CA ILE A 73 -0.58 -0.43 0.13
C ILE A 73 -0.37 -1.92 0.40
N VAL A 74 -1.46 -2.67 0.42
CA VAL A 74 -1.44 -4.12 0.53
C VAL A 74 -1.99 -4.73 -0.75
N LYS A 75 -1.18 -5.55 -1.40
CA LYS A 75 -1.60 -6.33 -2.55
C LYS A 75 -2.42 -7.53 -2.08
N MET A 76 -3.68 -7.59 -2.49
CA MET A 76 -4.61 -8.68 -2.21
C MET A 76 -4.80 -9.50 -3.50
N GLY A 77 -4.01 -10.55 -3.66
CA GLY A 77 -4.04 -11.40 -4.85
C GLY A 77 -3.41 -10.76 -6.09
N SER A 78 -3.87 -11.16 -7.28
CA SER A 78 -3.22 -10.77 -8.54
C SER A 78 -3.55 -9.35 -8.98
N VAL A 79 -4.77 -8.85 -8.74
CA VAL A 79 -5.27 -7.58 -9.32
C VAL A 79 -5.60 -6.52 -8.27
N TYR A 80 -5.98 -6.90 -7.05
CA TYR A 80 -6.50 -5.94 -6.09
C TYR A 80 -5.40 -5.35 -5.21
N MET A 81 -5.38 -4.03 -5.08
CA MET A 81 -4.55 -3.30 -4.12
C MET A 81 -5.45 -2.55 -3.15
N LYS A 82 -5.26 -2.78 -1.85
CA LYS A 82 -5.95 -2.06 -0.78
C LYS A 82 -5.01 -0.97 -0.27
N LEU A 83 -5.47 0.28 -0.33
CA LEU A 83 -4.77 1.42 0.27
C LEU A 83 -5.37 1.71 1.64
N SER A 84 -4.53 2.07 2.60
CA SER A 84 -4.92 2.54 3.92
C SER A 84 -4.06 3.73 4.33
N PHE A 85 -4.66 4.68 5.05
CA PHE A 85 -3.97 5.78 5.71
C PHE A 85 -4.18 5.63 7.21
N GLU A 86 -3.10 5.55 7.99
CA GLU A 86 -3.20 5.22 9.43
C GLU A 86 -3.97 6.26 10.24
N ASN A 87 -3.95 7.54 9.82
CA ASN A 87 -4.75 8.58 10.45
C ASN A 87 -6.23 8.55 10.04
N ALA A 88 -6.56 8.06 8.84
CA ALA A 88 -7.96 7.81 8.46
C ALA A 88 -8.57 6.71 9.34
N ALA A 89 -7.79 5.71 9.76
CA ALA A 89 -8.25 4.70 10.71
C ALA A 89 -8.53 5.30 12.09
N LYS A 90 -7.76 6.27 12.58
CA LYS A 90 -8.02 6.92 13.89
C LYS A 90 -9.30 7.75 13.94
N ILE A 91 -9.77 8.24 12.79
CA ILE A 91 -11.01 9.04 12.66
C ILE A 91 -12.25 8.13 12.62
N ASP A 92 -12.09 6.88 12.19
CA ASP A 92 -13.19 5.92 12.11
C ASP A 92 -13.68 5.50 13.51
N LEU A 93 -14.96 5.72 13.79
CA LEU A 93 -15.60 5.37 15.07
C LEU A 93 -15.41 3.87 15.38
N GLY A 94 -15.41 3.03 14.35
CA GLY A 94 -15.15 1.58 14.45
C GLY A 94 -13.74 1.24 14.96
N TYR A 95 -12.71 1.99 14.55
CA TYR A 95 -11.35 1.81 15.05
C TYR A 95 -11.23 2.21 16.52
N ARG A 96 -11.89 3.30 16.95
CA ARG A 96 -11.92 3.70 18.36
C ARG A 96 -12.57 2.64 19.24
N ILE A 97 -13.70 2.08 18.79
CA ILE A 97 -14.41 1.00 19.50
C ILE A 97 -13.54 -0.27 19.55
N ARG A 98 -12.97 -0.69 18.42
CA ARG A 98 -12.14 -1.91 18.36
C ARG A 98 -10.87 -1.78 19.19
N LYS A 99 -10.21 -0.61 19.16
CA LYS A 99 -9.03 -0.30 19.98
C LYS A 99 -9.38 -0.29 21.46
N PHE A 100 -10.55 0.22 21.85
CA PHE A 100 -11.04 0.19 23.23
C PHE A 100 -11.22 -1.25 23.73
N PHE A 101 -11.84 -2.13 22.94
CA PHE A 101 -11.99 -3.55 23.30
C PHE A 101 -10.64 -4.30 23.39
N ILE A 102 -9.69 -4.00 22.50
CA ILE A 102 -8.33 -4.56 22.58
C ILE A 102 -7.64 -4.14 23.88
N LEU A 103 -7.76 -2.85 24.26
CA LEU A 103 -7.15 -2.31 25.47
C LEU A 103 -7.73 -2.95 26.75
N ILE A 104 -9.04 -3.21 26.78
CA ILE A 104 -9.70 -3.92 27.89
C ILE A 104 -9.17 -5.37 27.98
N LYS A 105 -9.02 -6.05 26.85
CA LYS A 105 -8.53 -7.42 26.80
C LYS A 105 -7.07 -7.54 27.24
N GLU A 106 -6.24 -6.51 27.01
CA GLU A 106 -4.87 -6.46 27.50
C GLU A 106 -4.78 -6.17 29.01
N ARG A 107 -5.60 -5.25 29.54
CA ARG A 107 -5.69 -5.02 31.00
C ARG A 107 -6.12 -6.27 31.78
N SER A 108 -7.04 -7.05 31.24
CA SER A 108 -7.46 -8.32 31.85
C SER A 108 -6.36 -9.39 31.89
N ARG A 109 -5.39 -9.34 30.95
CA ARG A 109 -4.24 -10.26 30.94
C ARG A 109 -3.15 -9.86 31.94
N TYR A 110 -2.89 -8.57 32.15
CA TYR A 110 -1.90 -8.10 33.13
C TYR A 110 -2.42 -8.13 34.58
N GLY A 111 -3.74 -8.03 34.81
CA GLY A 111 -4.34 -8.12 36.16
C GLY A 111 -4.31 -9.52 36.79
N LYS A 112 -4.04 -10.58 36.02
CA LYS A 112 -3.87 -11.96 36.54
C LYS A 112 -2.43 -12.30 36.95
N SER A 113 -1.47 -11.42 36.70
CA SER A 113 -0.05 -11.68 37.00
C SER A 113 0.41 -11.17 38.38
N TYR A 114 -0.45 -10.42 39.10
CA TYR A 114 -0.13 -9.82 40.42
C TYR A 114 -1.11 -10.27 41.52
N ALA A 115 -1.90 -11.31 41.28
CA ALA A 115 -2.84 -11.90 42.24
C ALA A 115 -2.49 -13.36 42.53
N ALA A 116 -1.20 -13.61 42.82
CA ALA A 116 -0.67 -14.86 43.34
C ALA A 116 0.19 -14.55 44.57
#